data_AF-T2JLZ8-F1
#
_entry.id   AF-T2JLZ8-F1
#
_cell.length_a   1.000
_cell.length_b   1.000
_cell.length_c   1.000
_cell.angle_alpha   90.00
_cell.angle_beta   90.00
_cell.angle_gamma   90.00
#
_symmetry.space_group_name_H-M   'P 1'
#
loop_
_entity.id
_entity.type
_entity.pdbx_description
1 polymer ?
#
loop_
_entity_poly.entity_id
_entity_poly.type
_entity_poly.pdbx_seq_one_letter_code
_entity_poly.pdbx_strand_id
1 'polypeptide(L)'
;MLNFEKILINWPIIPVGLAIVLVIVALPQILRLLVSFRENIATSETQKIYQRIINPDQALLQSIILLLLADIILLVTHRLVPKLQSINIIEFPVGLSVSLVIGWLGYRLVERFFKIYLTEITQNGQKLNSDLLIVAKGLTFFLFLFIIITIFSQAHEINIFGLIASLGISGVAIAFAAQKT
;
A
#
# COMPACT_ATOMS: atom_id res chain seq x y z
N MET A 1 -0.93 38.84 -32.57
CA MET A 1 -0.55 39.05 -31.15
C MET A 1 -0.99 37.83 -30.37
N LEU A 2 -0.05 36.97 -29.94
CA LEU A 2 -0.36 35.81 -29.11
C LEU A 2 -0.85 36.29 -27.74
N ASN A 3 -2.01 35.79 -27.32
CA ASN A 3 -2.66 36.11 -26.03
C ASN A 3 -1.82 35.59 -24.86
N PHE A 4 -0.85 36.39 -24.41
CA PHE A 4 -0.02 36.13 -23.22
C PHE A 4 -0.85 35.92 -21.95
N GLU A 5 -2.05 36.49 -21.86
CA GLU A 5 -2.96 36.29 -20.73
C GLU A 5 -3.51 34.85 -20.63
N LYS A 6 -3.70 34.14 -21.76
CA LYS A 6 -4.12 32.72 -21.74
C LYS A 6 -2.99 31.79 -21.30
N ILE A 7 -1.74 32.19 -21.50
CA ILE A 7 -0.55 31.43 -21.07
C ILE A 7 -0.31 31.61 -19.56
N LEU A 8 -0.54 32.81 -19.03
CA LEU A 8 -0.50 33.08 -17.58
C LEU A 8 -1.62 32.36 -16.80
N ILE A 9 -2.80 32.18 -17.41
CA ILE A 9 -3.91 31.41 -16.81
C ILE A 9 -3.71 29.88 -16.84
N ASN A 10 -2.92 29.36 -17.79
CA ASN A 10 -2.58 27.94 -17.91
C ASN A 10 -1.23 27.55 -17.26
N TRP A 11 -0.65 28.46 -16.46
CA TRP A 11 0.62 28.24 -15.75
C TRP A 11 0.71 26.93 -14.95
N PRO A 12 -0.37 26.35 -14.37
CA PRO A 12 -0.23 25.07 -13.67
C PRO A 12 -0.31 23.82 -14.56
N ILE A 13 -0.72 23.94 -15.83
CA ILE A 13 -0.86 22.79 -16.74
C ILE A 13 0.51 22.31 -17.23
N ILE A 14 1.43 23.25 -17.46
CA ILE A 14 2.79 22.98 -17.93
C ILE A 14 3.59 22.17 -16.89
N PRO A 15 3.71 22.56 -15.60
CA PRO A 15 4.45 21.80 -14.61
C PRO A 15 3.81 20.44 -14.30
N VAL A 16 2.48 20.32 -14.39
CA VAL A 16 1.78 19.03 -14.23
C VAL A 16 2.09 18.08 -15.39
N GLY A 17 2.01 18.56 -16.63
CA GLY A 17 2.41 17.77 -17.80
C GLY A 17 3.88 17.36 -17.73
N LEU A 18 4.76 18.27 -17.27
CA LEU A 18 6.19 18.00 -17.07
C LEU A 18 6.43 16.98 -15.95
N ALA A 19 5.67 17.01 -14.86
CA ALA A 19 5.75 16.04 -13.78
C ALA A 19 5.31 14.64 -14.22
N ILE A 20 4.20 14.55 -14.99
CA ILE A 20 3.72 13.29 -15.56
C ILE A 20 4.76 12.72 -16.54
N VAL A 21 5.31 13.54 -17.42
CA VAL A 21 6.37 13.12 -18.37
C VAL A 21 7.64 12.71 -17.64
N LEU A 22 8.07 13.47 -16.62
CA LEU A 22 9.22 13.13 -15.78
C LEU A 22 9.04 11.79 -15.08
N VAL A 23 7.83 11.46 -14.63
CA VAL A 23 7.55 10.17 -14.00
C VAL A 23 7.55 9.05 -15.02
N ILE A 24 6.91 9.23 -16.18
CA ILE A 24 6.90 8.22 -17.24
C ILE A 24 8.35 7.91 -17.70
N VAL A 25 9.21 8.93 -17.75
CA VAL A 25 10.62 8.80 -18.11
C VAL A 25 11.47 8.24 -16.97
N ALA A 26 11.21 8.63 -15.71
CA ALA A 26 11.95 8.16 -14.54
C ALA A 26 11.56 6.74 -14.12
N LEU A 27 10.35 6.28 -14.48
CA LEU A 27 9.84 4.95 -14.18
C LEU A 27 10.77 3.80 -14.60
N PRO A 28 11.22 3.70 -15.87
CA PRO A 28 12.15 2.66 -16.27
C PRO A 28 13.54 2.80 -15.62
N GLN A 29 13.96 4.02 -15.24
CA GLN A 29 15.25 4.27 -14.59
C GLN A 29 15.25 3.84 -13.12
N ILE A 30 14.19 4.15 -12.38
CA ILE A 30 14.01 3.74 -10.98
C ILE A 30 13.88 2.22 -10.88
N LEU A 31 13.12 1.59 -11.80
CA LEU A 31 13.01 0.13 -11.88
C LEU A 31 14.36 -0.53 -12.16
N ARG A 32 15.19 0.05 -13.03
CA ARG A 32 16.57 -0.41 -13.25
C ARG A 32 17.43 -0.26 -12.00
N LEU A 33 17.42 0.91 -11.36
CA LEU A 33 18.26 1.17 -10.18
C LEU A 33 17.94 0.22 -9.02
N LEU A 34 16.66 -0.04 -8.73
CA LEU A 34 16.27 -1.03 -7.71
C LEU A 34 16.77 -2.45 -8.03
N VAL A 35 16.79 -2.83 -9.31
CA VAL A 35 17.35 -4.11 -9.76
C VAL A 35 18.88 -4.11 -9.73
N SER A 36 19.55 -2.97 -9.91
CA SER A 36 21.01 -2.84 -9.83
C SER A 36 21.55 -2.79 -8.39
N PHE A 37 20.85 -2.12 -7.47
CA PHE A 37 21.20 -2.08 -6.04
C PHE A 37 21.15 -3.47 -5.38
N ARG A 38 20.43 -4.42 -5.99
CA ARG A 38 20.36 -5.85 -5.66
C ARG A 38 21.73 -6.54 -5.64
N GLU A 39 22.67 -6.12 -6.48
CA GLU A 39 23.94 -6.85 -6.69
C GLU A 39 25.06 -6.39 -5.76
N ASN A 40 25.00 -5.17 -5.23
CA ASN A 40 26.12 -4.54 -4.53
C ASN A 40 25.99 -4.43 -3.01
N ILE A 41 24.81 -4.73 -2.43
CA ILE A 41 24.55 -4.52 -0.98
C ILE A 41 24.23 -5.83 -0.21
N ALA A 42 24.10 -6.97 -0.90
CA ALA A 42 23.65 -8.21 -0.28
C ALA A 42 24.79 -9.01 0.39
N THR A 43 24.92 -8.90 1.71
CA THR A 43 25.60 -9.90 2.55
C THR A 43 24.82 -11.23 2.58
N SER A 44 25.50 -12.35 2.79
CA SER A 44 24.93 -13.70 2.61
C SER A 44 23.72 -14.04 3.50
N GLU A 45 23.50 -13.34 4.62
CA GLU A 45 22.33 -13.52 5.48
C GLU A 45 21.10 -12.71 5.02
N THR A 46 21.29 -11.43 4.65
CA THR A 46 20.19 -10.59 4.13
C THR A 46 19.67 -11.12 2.80
N GLN A 47 20.54 -11.75 2.01
CA GLN A 47 20.16 -12.41 0.76
C GLN A 47 19.21 -13.60 0.96
N LYS A 48 19.37 -14.39 2.04
CA LYS A 48 18.48 -15.53 2.36
C LYS A 48 17.09 -15.07 2.80
N ILE A 49 17.03 -14.01 3.62
CA ILE A 49 15.76 -13.40 4.06
C ILE A 49 15.03 -12.77 2.86
N TYR A 50 15.75 -12.02 2.03
CA TYR A 50 15.22 -11.42 0.80
C TYR A 50 14.66 -12.47 -0.17
N GLN A 51 15.40 -13.56 -0.42
CA GLN A 51 14.96 -14.63 -1.31
C GLN A 51 13.70 -15.37 -0.80
N ARG A 52 13.58 -15.56 0.52
CA ARG A 52 12.48 -16.33 1.10
C ARG A 52 11.20 -15.51 1.31
N ILE A 53 11.33 -14.18 1.49
CA ILE A 53 10.21 -13.30 1.85
C ILE A 53 9.81 -12.38 0.69
N ILE A 54 10.75 -11.78 -0.02
CA ILE A 54 10.49 -10.69 -0.98
C ILE A 54 10.43 -11.21 -2.42
N ASN A 55 11.36 -12.08 -2.81
CA ASN A 55 11.46 -12.60 -4.18
C ASN A 55 10.15 -13.23 -4.72
N PRO A 56 9.37 -14.00 -3.94
CA PRO A 56 8.14 -14.61 -4.45
C PRO A 56 7.06 -13.59 -4.87
N ASP A 57 7.23 -12.33 -4.47
CA ASP A 57 6.28 -11.24 -4.69
C ASP A 57 6.91 -10.07 -5.43
N GLN A 58 8.07 -10.25 -6.07
CA GLN A 58 8.82 -9.18 -6.72
C GLN A 58 8.00 -8.45 -7.80
N ALA A 59 7.21 -9.18 -8.60
CA ALA A 59 6.32 -8.59 -9.59
C ALA A 59 5.20 -7.75 -8.94
N LEU A 60 4.63 -8.22 -7.82
CA LEU A 60 3.62 -7.48 -7.07
C LEU A 60 4.22 -6.22 -6.44
N LEU A 61 5.42 -6.32 -5.87
CA LEU A 61 6.13 -5.17 -5.30
C LEU A 61 6.45 -4.12 -6.35
N GLN A 62 6.88 -4.53 -7.56
CA GLN A 62 7.08 -3.61 -8.68
C GLN A 62 5.77 -2.93 -9.07
N SER A 63 4.67 -3.69 -9.14
CA SER A 63 3.35 -3.11 -9.45
C SER A 63 2.90 -2.11 -8.38
N ILE A 64 3.12 -2.39 -7.10
CA ILE A 64 2.78 -1.50 -5.98
C ILE A 64 3.60 -0.21 -6.06
N ILE A 65 4.90 -0.30 -6.35
CA ILE A 65 5.75 0.89 -6.48
C ILE A 65 5.25 1.77 -7.64
N LEU A 66 4.96 1.18 -8.80
CA LEU A 66 4.43 1.89 -9.96
C LEU A 66 3.07 2.55 -9.65
N LEU A 67 2.15 1.80 -9.04
CA LEU A 67 0.83 2.29 -8.66
C LEU A 67 0.92 3.39 -7.59
N LEU A 68 1.78 3.27 -6.58
CA LEU A 68 2.00 4.29 -5.56
C LEU A 68 2.56 5.58 -6.16
N LEU A 69 3.51 5.48 -7.09
CA LEU A 69 4.03 6.66 -7.77
C LEU A 69 2.91 7.36 -8.55
N ALA A 70 2.12 6.60 -9.31
CA ALA A 70 0.98 7.13 -10.05
C ALA A 70 -0.04 7.83 -9.12
N ASP A 71 -0.38 7.19 -7.99
CA ASP A 71 -1.29 7.72 -6.99
C ASP A 71 -0.79 9.04 -6.38
N ILE A 72 0.47 9.09 -5.95
CA ILE A 72 1.08 10.31 -5.40
C ILE A 72 1.04 11.46 -6.42
N ILE A 73 1.29 11.18 -7.69
CA ILE A 73 1.25 12.22 -8.73
C ILE A 73 -0.16 12.73 -8.93
N LEU A 74 -1.15 11.84 -8.96
CA LEU A 74 -2.55 12.22 -9.10
C LEU A 74 -3.01 13.06 -7.90
N LEU A 75 -2.68 12.65 -6.68
CA LEU A 75 -2.94 13.39 -5.44
C LEU A 75 -2.30 14.79 -5.44
N VAL A 76 -1.00 14.88 -5.78
CA VAL A 76 -0.29 16.16 -5.86
C VAL A 76 -0.88 17.05 -6.95
N THR A 77 -1.20 16.48 -8.11
CA THR A 77 -1.80 17.22 -9.22
C THR A 77 -3.19 17.75 -8.85
N HIS A 78 -4.01 16.93 -8.21
CA HIS A 78 -5.34 17.31 -7.75
C HIS A 78 -5.27 18.51 -6.78
N ARG A 79 -4.33 18.48 -5.83
CA ARG A 79 -4.10 19.58 -4.89
C ARG A 79 -3.62 20.87 -5.56
N LEU A 80 -2.79 20.76 -6.61
CA LEU A 80 -2.26 21.92 -7.33
C LEU A 80 -3.25 22.52 -8.32
N VAL A 81 -4.13 21.70 -8.92
CA VAL A 81 -5.08 22.12 -9.97
C VAL A 81 -6.49 21.60 -9.68
N PRO A 82 -7.15 22.13 -8.62
CA PRO A 82 -8.45 21.63 -8.16
C PRO A 82 -9.59 21.86 -9.18
N LYS A 83 -9.39 22.72 -10.19
CA LYS A 83 -10.40 23.02 -11.22
C LYS A 83 -10.59 21.89 -12.25
N LEU A 84 -9.69 20.90 -12.31
CA LEU A 84 -9.77 19.81 -13.27
C LEU A 84 -10.55 18.62 -12.70
N GLN A 85 -11.88 18.65 -12.82
CA GLN A 85 -12.77 17.60 -12.29
C GLN A 85 -12.43 16.18 -12.79
N SER A 86 -11.87 16.05 -14.00
CA SER A 86 -11.47 14.77 -14.58
C SER A 86 -10.39 14.03 -13.78
N ILE A 87 -9.58 14.73 -12.99
CA ILE A 87 -8.51 14.11 -12.18
C ILE A 87 -9.12 13.33 -11.01
N ASN A 88 -10.16 13.86 -10.36
CA ASN A 88 -10.84 13.22 -9.23
C ASN A 88 -11.45 11.85 -9.60
N ILE A 89 -11.94 11.72 -10.85
CA ILE A 89 -12.52 10.47 -11.35
C ILE A 89 -11.47 9.36 -11.47
N ILE A 90 -10.20 9.70 -11.69
CA ILE A 90 -9.12 8.74 -11.91
C ILE A 90 -8.30 8.52 -10.63
N GLU A 91 -8.10 9.58 -9.85
CA GLU A 91 -7.34 9.55 -8.60
C GLU A 91 -7.94 8.59 -7.59
N PHE A 92 -9.23 8.71 -7.28
CA PHE A 92 -9.89 7.84 -6.31
C PHE A 92 -9.80 6.33 -6.66
N PRO A 93 -10.13 5.86 -7.89
CA PRO A 93 -9.93 4.45 -8.27
C PRO A 93 -8.48 3.98 -8.23
N VAL A 94 -7.51 4.86 -8.54
CA VAL A 94 -6.09 4.52 -8.48
C VAL A 94 -5.64 4.33 -7.03
N GLY A 95 -6.00 5.24 -6.12
CA GLY A 95 -5.72 5.11 -4.69
C GLY A 95 -6.40 3.88 -4.06
N LEU A 96 -7.60 3.55 -4.53
CA LEU A 96 -8.30 2.32 -4.13
C LEU A 96 -7.56 1.08 -4.65
N SER A 97 -7.09 1.10 -5.90
CA SER A 97 -6.31 0.01 -6.48
C SER A 97 -5.00 -0.22 -5.73
N VAL A 98 -4.28 0.86 -5.37
CA VAL A 98 -3.08 0.79 -4.51
C VAL A 98 -3.42 0.08 -3.20
N SER A 99 -4.48 0.53 -2.53
CA SER A 99 -4.90 -0.01 -1.23
C SER A 99 -5.24 -1.50 -1.32
N LEU A 100 -5.93 -1.93 -2.38
CA LEU A 100 -6.27 -3.33 -2.62
C LEU A 100 -5.02 -4.19 -2.90
N VAL A 101 -4.10 -3.73 -3.74
CA VAL A 101 -2.89 -4.49 -4.08
C VAL A 101 -1.95 -4.60 -2.87
N ILE A 102 -1.82 -3.53 -2.07
CA ILE A 102 -1.08 -3.59 -0.81
C ILE A 102 -1.76 -4.52 0.19
N GLY A 103 -3.09 -4.49 0.29
CA GLY A 103 -3.86 -5.41 1.13
C GLY A 103 -3.65 -6.87 0.73
N TRP A 104 -3.65 -7.16 -0.57
CA TRP A 104 -3.36 -8.47 -1.13
C TRP A 104 -1.93 -8.93 -0.81
N LEU A 105 -0.94 -8.07 -1.00
CA LEU A 105 0.45 -8.37 -0.62
C LEU A 105 0.55 -8.65 0.88
N GLY A 106 -0.06 -7.82 1.72
CA GLY A 106 -0.06 -8.00 3.17
C GLY A 106 -0.65 -9.32 3.60
N TYR A 107 -1.76 -9.75 2.99
CA TYR A 107 -2.34 -11.07 3.24
C TYR A 107 -1.31 -12.18 2.98
N ARG A 108 -0.64 -12.15 1.83
CA ARG A 108 0.37 -13.14 1.44
C ARG A 108 1.58 -13.11 2.37
N LEU A 109 2.02 -11.93 2.82
CA LEU A 109 3.12 -11.77 3.76
C LEU A 109 2.78 -12.33 5.14
N VAL A 110 1.61 -11.99 5.69
CA VAL A 110 1.12 -12.51 6.97
C VAL A 110 0.97 -14.02 6.87
N GLU A 111 0.34 -14.55 5.83
CA GLU A 111 0.21 -15.99 5.63
C GLU A 111 1.57 -16.71 5.59
N ARG A 112 2.54 -16.18 4.84
CA ARG A 112 3.87 -16.77 4.74
C ARG A 112 4.62 -16.73 6.06
N PHE A 113 4.55 -15.60 6.77
CA PHE A 113 5.18 -15.44 8.07
C PHE A 113 4.67 -16.49 9.07
N PHE A 114 3.34 -16.62 9.21
CA PHE A 114 2.74 -17.58 10.12
C PHE A 114 3.00 -19.04 9.73
N LYS A 115 3.10 -19.35 8.42
CA LYS A 115 3.46 -20.68 7.94
C LYS A 115 4.91 -21.05 8.29
N ILE A 116 5.84 -20.11 8.13
CA ILE A 116 7.25 -20.32 8.50
C ILE A 116 7.36 -20.51 10.01
N TYR A 117 6.72 -19.64 10.79
CA TYR A 117 6.72 -19.71 12.25
C TYR A 117 6.18 -21.03 12.79
N LEU A 118 5.04 -21.52 12.25
CA LEU A 118 4.49 -22.83 12.62
C LEU A 118 5.45 -23.98 12.30
N THR A 119 6.13 -23.90 11.16
CA THR A 119 7.09 -24.92 10.73
C THR A 119 8.29 -24.99 11.68
N GLU A 120 8.86 -23.84 12.05
CA GLU A 120 10.01 -23.76 12.96
C GLU A 120 9.67 -24.29 14.37
N ILE A 121 8.50 -23.95 14.89
CA ILE A 121 8.05 -24.44 16.21
C ILE A 121 7.86 -25.96 16.19
N THR A 122 7.22 -26.49 15.15
CA THR A 122 6.99 -27.93 15.01
C THR A 122 8.33 -28.69 14.91
N GLN A 123 9.31 -28.14 14.18
CA GLN A 123 10.65 -28.71 14.07
C GLN A 123 11.42 -28.70 15.40
N ASN A 124 11.17 -27.70 16.25
CA ASN A 124 11.78 -27.59 17.58
C ASN A 124 11.06 -28.44 18.65
N GLY A 125 10.08 -29.27 18.27
CA GLY A 125 9.34 -30.15 19.18
C GLY A 125 8.41 -29.43 20.16
N GLN A 126 8.23 -28.12 20.00
CA GLN A 126 7.33 -27.34 20.85
C GLN A 126 5.88 -27.51 20.39
N LYS A 127 4.98 -27.78 21.34
CA LYS A 127 3.53 -27.81 21.08
C LYS A 127 2.99 -26.39 21.15
N LEU A 128 2.67 -25.80 20.00
CA LEU A 128 1.94 -24.54 19.95
C LEU A 128 0.42 -24.81 19.89
N ASN A 129 -0.36 -23.96 20.55
CA ASN A 129 -1.80 -23.97 20.37
C ASN A 129 -2.14 -23.39 18.98
N SER A 130 -2.57 -24.26 18.06
CA SER A 130 -2.97 -23.89 16.70
C SER A 130 -4.10 -22.86 16.66
N ASP A 131 -5.02 -22.91 17.63
CA ASP A 131 -6.16 -21.99 17.69
C ASP A 131 -5.69 -20.56 18.00
N LEU A 132 -4.75 -20.42 18.95
CA LEU A 132 -4.14 -19.13 19.28
C LEU A 132 -3.38 -18.56 18.07
N LEU A 133 -2.71 -19.42 17.29
CA LEU A 133 -1.99 -18.99 16.09
C LEU A 133 -2.93 -18.50 14.99
N ILE A 134 -4.08 -19.15 14.81
CA ILE A 134 -5.12 -18.72 13.86
C ILE A 134 -5.68 -17.35 14.26
N VAL A 135 -5.98 -17.16 15.54
CA VAL A 135 -6.45 -15.87 16.08
C VAL A 135 -5.39 -14.78 15.88
N ALA A 136 -4.13 -15.07 16.21
CA ALA A 136 -3.02 -14.13 16.01
C ALA A 136 -2.86 -13.75 14.52
N LYS A 137 -2.91 -14.73 13.61
CA LYS A 137 -2.85 -14.48 12.15
C LYS A 137 -3.98 -13.55 11.70
N GLY A 138 -5.21 -13.84 12.13
CA GLY A 138 -6.38 -13.03 11.81
C GLY A 138 -6.25 -11.60 12.34
N LEU A 139 -5.83 -11.44 13.59
CA LEU A 139 -5.65 -10.15 14.23
C LEU A 139 -4.55 -9.32 13.54
N THR A 140 -3.41 -9.92 13.22
CA THR A 140 -2.33 -9.22 12.49
C THR A 140 -2.81 -8.73 11.13
N PHE A 141 -3.52 -9.57 10.36
CA PHE A 141 -4.05 -9.15 9.06
C PHE A 141 -5.14 -8.07 9.20
N PHE A 142 -6.02 -8.18 10.19
CA PHE A 142 -7.03 -7.18 10.47
C PHE A 142 -6.42 -5.81 10.81
N LEU A 143 -5.42 -5.77 11.70
CA LEU A 143 -4.70 -4.54 12.05
C LEU A 143 -4.00 -3.93 10.83
N PHE A 144 -3.36 -4.77 10.02
CA PHE A 144 -2.74 -4.33 8.77
C PHE A 144 -3.75 -3.70 7.81
N LEU A 145 -4.90 -4.35 7.62
CA LEU A 145 -5.99 -3.82 6.77
C LEU A 145 -6.54 -2.51 7.32
N PHE A 146 -6.71 -2.40 8.64
CA PHE A 146 -7.17 -1.19 9.30
C PHE A 146 -6.22 -0.01 9.05
N ILE A 147 -4.90 -0.23 9.08
CA ILE A 147 -3.89 0.78 8.76
C ILE A 147 -4.05 1.26 7.31
N ILE A 148 -4.21 0.33 6.35
CA ILE A 148 -4.39 0.68 4.93
C ILE A 148 -5.64 1.54 4.74
N ILE A 149 -6.77 1.11 5.28
CA ILE A 149 -8.05 1.85 5.17
C ILE A 149 -7.92 3.24 5.78
N THR A 150 -7.23 3.36 6.92
CA THR A 150 -6.99 4.64 7.59
C THR A 150 -6.13 5.59 6.75
N ILE A 151 -5.07 5.08 6.13
CA ILE A 151 -4.20 5.88 5.23
C ILE A 151 -4.98 6.32 4.00
N PHE A 152 -5.70 5.40 3.35
CA PHE A 152 -6.53 5.70 2.17
C PHE A 152 -7.56 6.79 2.50
N SER A 153 -8.20 6.67 3.66
CA SER A 153 -9.22 7.60 4.10
C SER A 153 -8.65 8.98 4.41
N GLN A 154 -7.45 9.06 5.00
CA GLN A 154 -6.72 10.32 5.17
C GLN A 154 -6.35 10.97 3.85
N ALA A 155 -5.89 10.18 2.87
CA ALA A 155 -5.49 10.69 1.58
C ALA A 155 -6.65 11.31 0.80
N HIS A 156 -7.85 10.73 0.91
CA HIS A 156 -9.06 11.14 0.19
C HIS A 156 -10.08 11.91 1.06
N GLU A 157 -9.63 12.48 2.18
CA GLU A 157 -10.45 13.31 3.09
C GLU A 157 -11.74 12.63 3.60
N ILE A 158 -11.73 11.30 3.70
CA ILE A 158 -12.82 10.52 4.27
C ILE A 158 -12.77 10.63 5.80
N ASN A 159 -13.93 10.75 6.44
CA ASN A 159 -14.03 10.92 7.90
C ASN A 159 -13.55 9.67 8.67
N ILE A 160 -12.33 9.75 9.21
CA ILE A 160 -11.70 8.70 10.01
C ILE A 160 -12.45 8.46 11.32
N PHE A 161 -13.04 9.49 11.95
CA PHE A 161 -13.81 9.31 13.17
C PHE A 161 -15.04 8.43 12.93
N GLY A 162 -15.68 8.57 11.76
CA GLY A 162 -16.78 7.70 11.34
C GLY A 162 -16.32 6.24 11.20
N LEU A 163 -15.15 6.01 10.62
CA LEU A 163 -14.57 4.66 10.49
C LEU A 163 -14.23 4.04 11.84
N ILE A 164 -13.53 4.79 12.71
CA ILE A 164 -13.19 4.33 14.07
C ILE A 164 -14.46 4.08 14.88
N ALA A 165 -15.47 4.95 14.81
CA ALA A 165 -16.73 4.75 15.50
C ALA A 165 -17.46 3.49 15.01
N SER A 166 -17.52 3.28 13.70
CA SER A 166 -18.15 2.07 13.12
C SER A 166 -17.46 0.78 13.58
N LEU A 167 -16.13 0.75 13.57
CA LEU A 167 -15.34 -0.38 14.03
C LEU A 167 -15.42 -0.56 15.54
N GLY A 168 -15.47 0.52 16.31
CA GLY A 168 -15.65 0.50 17.75
C GLY A 168 -16.99 -0.14 18.14
N ILE A 169 -18.09 0.23 17.46
CA ILE A 169 -19.41 -0.37 17.67
C ILE A 169 -19.37 -1.87 17.32
N SER A 170 -18.78 -2.23 16.17
CA SER A 170 -18.60 -3.65 15.80
C SER A 170 -17.74 -4.42 16.81
N GLY A 171 -16.68 -3.81 17.34
CA GLY A 171 -15.79 -4.42 18.33
C GLY A 171 -16.50 -4.67 19.66
N VAL A 172 -17.29 -3.71 20.15
CA VAL A 172 -18.12 -3.87 21.35
C VAL A 172 -19.17 -4.97 21.14
N ALA A 173 -19.80 -5.03 19.97
CA ALA A 173 -20.75 -6.09 19.64
C ALA A 173 -20.10 -7.48 19.65
N ILE A 174 -18.89 -7.63 19.08
CA ILE A 174 -18.11 -8.87 19.12
C ILE A 174 -17.73 -9.23 20.56
N ALA A 175 -17.31 -8.27 21.37
CA ALA A 175 -16.95 -8.50 22.77
C ALA A 175 -18.15 -9.02 23.60
N PHE A 176 -19.34 -8.44 23.41
CA PHE A 176 -20.56 -8.92 24.04
C PHE A 176 -20.98 -10.31 23.57
N ALA A 177 -20.78 -10.64 22.29
CA ALA A 177 -21.03 -11.98 21.77
C ALA A 177 -20.05 -13.00 22.37
N ALA A 178 -18.76 -12.65 22.44
CA ALA A 178 -17.70 -13.50 23.00
C ALA A 178 -17.89 -13.76 24.49
N GLN A 179 -18.42 -12.80 25.27
CA GLN A 179 -18.70 -12.99 26.70
C GLN A 179 -19.66 -14.14 26.99
N LYS A 180 -20.53 -14.51 26.03
CA LYS A 180 -21.49 -15.61 26.18
C LYS A 180 -20.95 -16.98 25.78
N THR A 181 -19.70 -17.04 25.32
CA THR A 181 -18.98 -18.27 24.95
C THR A 181 -18.07 -18.69 26.11
#